data_AF-A0AAD4M4J6-F1
#
_entry.id   AF-A0AAD4M4J6-F1
#
_cell.length_a   1.000
_cell.length_b   1.000
_cell.length_c   1.000
_cell.angle_alpha   90.00
_cell.angle_beta   90.00
_cell.angle_gamma   90.00
#
_symmetry.space_group_name_H-M   'P 1'
#
loop_
_entity.id
_entity.type
_entity.pdbx_description
1 polymer ?
#
loop_
_entity_poly.entity_id
_entity_poly.type
_entity_poly.pdbx_seq_one_letter_code
_entity_poly.pdbx_strand_id
1 'polypeptide(L)'
;MGLSGRKVKQRIGDDPRNLSWADDASRFGQTYLEKFGWDASKGLGASGEGRTSAIKVSQKLDMLGIGMQHQKIPMASRGDRIGTLRIC
;
A
#
# COMPACT_ATOMS: atom_id res chain seq x y z
N MET A 1 27.98 -12.82 18.40
CA MET A 1 27.34 -11.75 17.61
C MET A 1 26.08 -12.31 16.97
N GLY A 2 24.90 -12.00 17.51
CA GLY A 2 23.63 -12.47 16.96
C GLY A 2 23.10 -11.50 15.90
N LEU A 3 22.92 -11.98 14.67
CA LEU A 3 22.49 -11.22 13.49
C LEU A 3 20.99 -10.85 13.48
N SER A 4 20.34 -10.72 14.64
CA SER A 4 18.93 -10.36 14.68
C SER A 4 18.77 -8.85 14.88
N GLY A 5 18.43 -8.14 13.81
CA GLY A 5 18.11 -6.71 13.84
C GLY A 5 16.92 -6.36 14.74
N ARG A 6 16.80 -5.09 15.12
CA ARG A 6 15.77 -4.58 16.03
C ARG A 6 14.37 -4.79 15.43
N LYS A 7 13.50 -5.54 16.12
CA LYS A 7 12.11 -5.79 15.68
C LYS A 7 11.31 -4.48 15.73
N VAL A 8 10.95 -3.94 14.57
CA VAL A 8 10.07 -2.77 14.45
C VAL A 8 8.64 -3.25 14.24
N LYS A 9 7.72 -2.87 15.14
CA LYS A 9 6.29 -3.17 14.98
C LYS A 9 5.68 -2.17 13.99
N GLN A 10 5.54 -2.60 12.74
CA GLN A 10 4.78 -1.85 11.73
C GLN A 10 3.30 -1.86 12.13
N ARG A 11 2.70 -0.69 12.28
CA ARG A 11 1.25 -0.56 12.39
C ARG A 11 0.68 -0.67 10.97
N ILE A 12 -0.04 -1.75 10.71
CA ILE A 12 -0.73 -2.00 9.45
C ILE A 12 -2.21 -1.75 9.73
N GLY A 13 -2.91 -1.02 8.85
CA GLY A 13 -4.35 -0.81 8.97
C GLY A 13 -5.14 -2.09 8.72
N ASP A 14 -6.45 -2.06 8.98
CA ASP A 14 -7.30 -3.26 8.99
C ASP A 14 -7.35 -4.01 7.65
N ASP A 15 -7.21 -3.30 6.52
CA ASP A 15 -7.09 -3.93 5.21
C ASP A 15 -5.95 -3.32 4.36
N PRO A 16 -4.72 -3.83 4.47
CA PRO A 16 -3.57 -3.29 3.74
C PRO A 16 -3.58 -3.62 2.24
N ARG A 17 -4.37 -4.62 1.83
CA ARG A 17 -4.40 -5.10 0.44
C ARG A 17 -5.71 -4.78 -0.27
N ASN A 18 -6.70 -4.28 0.47
CA ASN A 18 -8.07 -4.03 0.01
C ASN A 18 -8.71 -5.33 -0.51
N LEU A 19 -8.62 -6.41 0.27
CA LEU A 19 -9.17 -7.73 -0.07
C LEU A 19 -10.63 -7.88 0.36
N SER A 20 -11.01 -7.20 1.44
CA SER A 20 -12.37 -7.25 1.99
C SER A 20 -13.43 -6.87 0.95
N TRP A 21 -13.14 -5.90 0.08
CA TRP A 21 -14.05 -5.52 -1.01
C TRP A 21 -13.86 -6.36 -2.28
N ALA A 22 -12.61 -6.79 -2.56
CA ALA A 22 -12.23 -7.40 -3.83
C ALA A 22 -12.67 -8.87 -3.92
N ASP A 23 -12.55 -9.60 -2.83
CA ASP A 23 -12.83 -11.05 -2.77
C ASP A 23 -14.29 -11.36 -2.43
N ASP A 24 -15.12 -10.33 -2.18
CA ASP A 24 -16.53 -10.51 -1.83
C ASP A 24 -17.44 -10.61 -3.07
N ALA A 25 -17.65 -11.86 -3.51
CA ALA A 25 -18.53 -12.22 -4.63
C ALA A 25 -20.03 -11.99 -4.36
N SER A 26 -20.44 -11.79 -3.11
CA SER A 26 -21.85 -11.60 -2.74
C SER A 26 -22.35 -10.18 -2.98
N ARG A 27 -21.46 -9.26 -3.35
CA ARG A 27 -21.82 -7.84 -3.53
C ARG A 27 -22.60 -7.64 -4.81
N PHE A 28 -23.60 -6.77 -4.72
CA PHE A 28 -24.48 -6.40 -5.82
C PHE A 28 -23.76 -6.16 -7.15
N GLY A 29 -22.63 -5.44 -7.13
CA GLY A 29 -21.87 -5.16 -8.36
C GLY A 29 -21.32 -6.40 -9.04
N GLN A 30 -20.79 -7.37 -8.28
CA GLN A 30 -20.25 -8.61 -8.83
C GLN A 30 -21.40 -9.49 -9.38
N THR A 31 -22.44 -9.69 -8.58
CA THR A 31 -23.62 -10.47 -8.99
C THR A 31 -24.35 -9.85 -10.19
N TYR A 32 -24.39 -8.53 -10.30
CA TYR A 32 -25.01 -7.85 -11.44
C TYR A 32 -24.21 -8.07 -12.73
N LEU A 33 -22.87 -8.00 -12.67
CA LEU A 33 -22.01 -8.24 -13.82
C LEU A 33 -22.07 -9.71 -14.29
N GLU A 34 -22.12 -10.66 -13.36
CA GLU A 34 -22.32 -12.08 -13.66
C GLU A 34 -23.60 -12.33 -14.48
N LYS A 35 -24.68 -11.59 -14.19
CA LYS A 35 -25.93 -11.69 -14.98
C LYS A 35 -25.77 -11.29 -16.44
N PHE A 36 -24.79 -10.45 -16.76
CA PHE A 36 -24.45 -10.08 -18.14
C PHE A 36 -23.38 -10.98 -18.75
N GLY A 37 -23.00 -12.07 -18.08
CA GLY A 37 -22.00 -13.03 -18.56
C GLY A 37 -20.55 -12.57 -18.35
N TRP A 38 -20.31 -11.61 -17.47
CA TRP A 38 -18.96 -11.27 -17.05
C TRP A 38 -18.45 -12.24 -15.97
N ASP A 39 -17.18 -12.61 -16.07
CA ASP A 39 -16.49 -13.50 -15.14
C ASP A 39 -15.31 -12.77 -14.49
N ALA A 40 -15.12 -12.96 -13.18
CA ALA A 40 -14.11 -12.25 -12.40
C ALA A 40 -12.66 -12.57 -12.84
N SER A 41 -12.42 -13.70 -13.50
CA SER A 41 -11.10 -14.04 -14.07
C SER A 41 -10.81 -13.30 -15.37
N LYS A 42 -11.82 -12.67 -15.99
CA LYS A 42 -11.71 -12.04 -17.31
C LYS A 42 -11.81 -10.51 -17.22
N GLY A 43 -10.96 -9.85 -18.00
CA GLY A 43 -11.03 -8.41 -18.21
C GLY A 43 -12.33 -7.98 -18.90
N LEU A 44 -12.77 -6.74 -18.66
CA LEU A 44 -13.92 -6.14 -19.35
C LEU A 44 -13.55 -5.71 -20.78
N GLY A 45 -14.54 -5.64 -21.68
CA GLY A 45 -14.38 -5.18 -23.06
C GLY A 45 -14.62 -6.27 -24.10
N ALA A 46 -14.75 -5.88 -25.37
CA ALA A 46 -15.15 -6.78 -26.46
C ALA A 46 -14.22 -8.01 -26.62
N SER A 47 -12.91 -7.81 -26.43
CA SER A 47 -11.90 -8.88 -26.47
C SER A 47 -11.44 -9.34 -25.08
N GLY A 48 -12.01 -8.78 -24.01
CA GLY A 48 -11.61 -9.09 -22.63
C GLY A 48 -10.25 -8.50 -22.20
N GLU A 49 -9.76 -7.47 -22.90
CA GLU A 49 -8.47 -6.80 -22.67
C GLU A 49 -8.45 -5.86 -21.45
N GLY A 50 -9.60 -5.67 -20.80
CA GLY A 50 -9.72 -4.80 -19.64
C GLY A 50 -8.89 -5.27 -18.46
N ARG A 51 -8.50 -4.33 -17.60
CA ARG A 51 -7.74 -4.64 -16.39
C ARG A 51 -8.62 -5.44 -15.42
N THR A 52 -8.06 -6.52 -14.86
CA THR A 52 -8.72 -7.35 -13.83
C THR A 52 -8.59 -6.75 -12.44
N SER A 53 -7.54 -5.97 -12.19
CA SER A 53 -7.29 -5.33 -10.89
C SER A 53 -7.67 -3.85 -10.89
N ALA A 54 -8.34 -3.40 -9.83
CA ALA A 54 -8.62 -1.99 -9.59
C ALA A 54 -7.34 -1.14 -9.48
N ILE A 55 -7.41 0.09 -9.99
CA ILE A 55 -6.29 1.05 -9.95
C ILE A 55 -6.12 1.57 -8.53
N LYS A 56 -4.90 1.47 -8.00
CA LYS A 56 -4.54 2.04 -6.70
C LYS A 56 -3.98 3.44 -6.91
N VAL A 57 -4.56 4.43 -6.23
CA VAL A 57 -4.08 5.82 -6.27
C VAL A 57 -3.30 6.11 -4.99
N SER A 58 -2.05 6.54 -5.17
CA SER A 58 -1.26 7.08 -4.06
C SER A 58 -1.67 8.53 -3.83
N GLN A 59 -2.36 8.81 -2.73
CA GLN A 59 -2.71 10.17 -2.35
C GLN A 59 -1.51 10.84 -1.67
N LYS A 60 -1.14 12.02 -2.17
CA LYS A 60 -0.09 12.84 -1.58
C LYS A 60 -0.75 13.88 -0.68
N LEU A 61 -0.58 13.71 0.64
CA LEU A 61 -1.21 14.56 1.67
C LEU A 61 -0.23 15.59 2.26
N ASP A 62 1.01 15.65 1.77
CA ASP A 62 2.03 16.58 2.26
C ASP A 62 2.26 17.76 1.31
N MET A 63 2.70 18.90 1.87
CA MET A 63 2.95 20.15 1.14
C MET A 63 4.26 20.14 0.32
N LEU A 64 4.97 19.01 0.23
CA LEU A 64 6.21 18.90 -0.54
C LEU A 64 5.95 18.99 -2.06
N GLY A 65 7.00 19.20 -2.86
CA GLY A 65 6.90 19.14 -4.31
C GLY A 65 6.44 17.76 -4.83
N ILE A 66 5.86 17.72 -6.04
CA ILE A 66 5.55 16.46 -6.72
C ILE A 66 6.84 15.67 -6.95
N GLY A 67 6.81 14.36 -6.70
CA GLY A 67 7.99 13.48 -6.81
C GLY A 67 8.87 13.41 -5.55
N MET A 68 8.70 14.32 -4.58
CA MET A 68 9.35 14.21 -3.28
C MET A 68 8.56 13.25 -2.39
N GLN A 69 9.23 12.18 -1.96
CA GLN A 69 8.70 11.21 -1.02
C GLN A 69 9.36 11.44 0.33
N HIS A 70 8.56 11.46 1.41
CA HIS A 70 9.12 11.42 2.75
C HIS A 70 9.98 10.16 2.87
N GLN A 71 11.29 10.34 3.02
CA GLN A 71 12.15 9.24 3.42
C GLN A 71 11.62 8.78 4.78
N LYS A 72 11.07 7.57 4.82
CA LYS A 72 10.79 6.88 6.08
C LYS A 72 12.15 6.57 6.69
N ILE A 73 12.72 7.55 7.38
CA ILE A 73 13.91 7.34 8.19
C ILE A 73 13.47 6.30 9.22
N PRO A 74 14.05 5.08 9.23
CA PRO A 74 13.78 4.15 10.31
C PRO A 74 14.16 4.87 11.61
N MET A 75 13.27 4.84 12.60
CA MET A 75 13.41 5.42 13.94
C MET A 75 14.51 4.74 14.76
N ALA A 76 15.67 4.47 14.15
CA ALA A 76 16.87 3.90 14.72
C ALA A 76 18.06 4.88 14.64
N SER A 77 17.96 5.98 13.87
CA SER A 77 19.07 6.93 13.67
C SER A 77 18.87 8.32 14.31
N ARG A 78 17.80 8.54 15.07
CA ARG A 78 17.53 9.83 15.75
C ARG A 78 18.20 9.99 17.12
N GLY A 79 19.09 9.07 17.51
CA GLY A 79 19.73 9.03 18.82
C GLY A 79 21.12 9.66 18.96
N ASP A 80 21.76 10.15 17.89
CA ASP A 80 23.21 10.49 17.93
C ASP A 80 23.56 11.90 17.41
N ARG A 81 22.76 12.93 17.72
CA ARG A 81 23.17 14.34 17.47
C ARG A 81 22.92 15.30 18.63
N ILE A 82 23.12 14.82 19.86
CA ILE A 82 23.28 15.67 21.04
C ILE A 82 24.43 15.07 21.86
N GLY A 83 25.64 15.65 21.77
CA GLY A 83 26.70 15.38 22.74
C GLY A 83 28.10 15.00 22.23
N THR A 84 28.62 15.61 21.16
CA THR A 84 30.09 15.60 20.97
C THR A 84 30.61 17.02 20.81
N LEU A 85 30.56 17.74 21.93
CA LEU A 85 31.56 18.76 22.26
C LEU A 85 32.80 18.01 22.79
N ARG A 86 33.79 17.79 21.92
CA ARG A 86 35.21 17.58 22.26
C ARG A 86 35.93 18.67 21.46
N ILE A 87 36.17 19.84 22.03
CA ILE A 87 37.44 20.23 22.70
C ILE A 87 38.65 19.62 21.98
N CYS A 88 39.17 20.37 21.00
CA CYS A 88 40.50 20.98 21.07
C CYS A 88 40.37 22.43 20.57
#